data_AF-A0A1R2AW45-F1
#
_entry.id   AF-A0A1R2AW45-F1
#
_cell.length_a   1.000
_cell.length_b   1.000
_cell.length_c   1.000
_cell.angle_alpha   90.00
_cell.angle_beta   90.00
_cell.angle_gamma   90.00
#
_symmetry.space_group_name_H-M   'P 1'
#
loop_
_entity.id
_entity.type
_entity.pdbx_description
1 polymer ?
#
loop_
_entity_poly.entity_id
_entity_poly.type
_entity_poly.pdbx_seq_one_letter_code
_entity_poly.pdbx_strand_id
1 'polypeptide(L)'
;MDAFLTEVLGEKAQEVKDRASARIWQELSISVKNLKIKLPEKSRCAICTLILPCNYPEHQLSQQSLPRQLSKKMSYWEISQKSDHLPLPNLRTLEKIDKYHESKIQLTKKELDDLKNEEQRQQIETKILEEKRLKHVQSQKRKIESYKQELEQRKKDLYRHLRAKSEKQKAHQAQLNKYLEKQRKKLNEPNEKTKCMIDFFKSP
;
A
#
# COMPACT_ATOMS: atom_id res chain seq x y z
N MET A 1 -19.12 -5.12 -18.81
CA MET A 1 -17.94 -4.29 -18.47
C MET A 1 -17.26 -4.76 -17.20
N ASP A 2 -17.98 -5.29 -16.20
CA ASP A 2 -17.38 -5.70 -14.92
C ASP A 2 -16.45 -6.92 -14.99
N ALA A 3 -16.72 -7.88 -15.89
CA ALA A 3 -15.85 -9.06 -16.06
C ALA A 3 -14.43 -8.70 -16.53
N PHE A 4 -14.32 -7.79 -17.50
CA PHE A 4 -13.04 -7.31 -18.04
C PHE A 4 -12.21 -6.56 -16.98
N LEU A 5 -12.86 -5.71 -16.18
CA LEU A 5 -12.20 -5.00 -15.08
C LEU A 5 -11.68 -5.95 -14.00
N THR A 6 -12.43 -7.01 -13.71
CA THR A 6 -12.04 -8.01 -12.69
C THR A 6 -10.83 -8.82 -13.16
N GLU A 7 -10.77 -9.17 -14.45
CA GLU A 7 -9.64 -9.88 -15.06
C GLU A 7 -8.36 -9.03 -15.06
N VAL A 8 -8.45 -7.78 -15.52
CA VAL A 8 -7.30 -6.84 -15.54
C VAL A 8 -6.79 -6.55 -14.13
N LEU A 9 -7.69 -6.41 -13.14
CA LEU A 9 -7.29 -6.24 -11.74
C LEU A 9 -6.64 -7.49 -11.15
N GLY A 10 -7.11 -8.68 -11.56
CA GLY A 10 -6.52 -9.97 -11.19
C GLY A 10 -5.08 -10.11 -11.69
N GLU A 11 -4.84 -9.81 -12.96
CA GLU A 11 -3.49 -9.83 -13.56
C GLU A 11 -2.55 -8.86 -12.87
N LYS A 12 -3.01 -7.63 -12.59
CA LYS A 12 -2.21 -6.63 -11.87
C LYS A 12 -1.92 -7.02 -10.43
N ALA A 13 -2.87 -7.67 -9.75
CA ALA A 13 -2.63 -8.20 -8.41
C ALA A 13 -1.58 -9.32 -8.42
N GLN A 14 -1.58 -10.17 -9.44
CA GLN A 14 -0.57 -11.22 -9.59
C GLN A 14 0.81 -10.65 -9.91
N GLU A 15 0.90 -9.67 -10.83
CA GLU A 15 2.14 -8.98 -11.16
C GLU A 15 2.79 -8.32 -9.91
N VAL A 16 1.96 -7.73 -9.04
CA VAL A 16 2.43 -7.15 -7.77
C VAL A 16 2.96 -8.21 -6.81
N LYS A 17 2.27 -9.36 -6.70
CA LYS A 17 2.73 -10.49 -5.86
C LYS A 17 4.06 -11.05 -6.36
N ASP A 18 4.20 -11.21 -7.68
CA ASP A 18 5.41 -11.75 -8.29
C ASP A 18 6.60 -10.79 -8.06
N ARG A 19 6.41 -9.48 -8.23
CA ARG A 19 7.44 -8.47 -7.92
C ARG A 19 7.81 -8.43 -6.43
N ALA A 20 6.83 -8.55 -5.55
CA ALA A 20 7.09 -8.58 -4.11
C ALA A 20 7.93 -9.81 -3.72
N SER A 21 7.58 -10.99 -4.24
CA SER A 21 8.32 -12.22 -3.98
C SER A 21 9.74 -12.16 -4.56
N ALA A 22 9.93 -11.62 -5.76
CA ALA A 22 11.25 -11.43 -6.36
C ALA A 22 12.16 -10.53 -5.51
N ARG A 23 11.61 -9.45 -4.95
CA ARG A 23 12.35 -8.56 -4.05
C ARG A 23 12.75 -9.24 -2.74
N ILE A 24 11.85 -10.02 -2.15
CA ILE A 24 12.15 -10.81 -0.93
C ILE A 24 13.29 -11.79 -1.22
N TRP A 25 13.26 -12.51 -2.35
CA TRP A 25 14.34 -13.42 -2.75
C TRP A 25 15.67 -12.71 -2.95
N GLN A 26 15.66 -11.49 -3.51
CA GLN A 26 16.86 -10.68 -3.67
C GLN A 26 17.45 -10.26 -2.32
N GLU A 27 16.61 -9.77 -1.40
CA GLU A 27 17.02 -9.38 -0.04
C GLU A 27 17.57 -10.57 0.77
N LEU A 28 16.91 -11.73 0.67
CA LEU A 28 17.40 -12.98 1.28
C LEU A 28 18.73 -13.41 0.67
N SER A 29 18.88 -13.35 -0.64
CA SER A 29 20.13 -13.71 -1.33
C SER A 29 21.30 -12.83 -0.89
N ILE A 30 21.09 -11.51 -0.78
CA ILE A 30 22.09 -10.56 -0.27
C ILE A 30 22.42 -10.88 1.19
N SER A 31 21.42 -11.14 2.02
CA SER A 31 21.62 -11.46 3.44
C SER A 31 22.41 -12.75 3.63
N VAL A 32 22.11 -13.80 2.85
CA VAL A 32 22.85 -15.06 2.86
C VAL A 32 24.30 -14.84 2.42
N LYS A 33 24.56 -14.04 1.37
CA LYS A 33 25.93 -13.69 0.95
C LYS A 33 26.70 -12.97 2.07
N ASN A 34 26.06 -12.02 2.75
CA ASN A 34 26.66 -11.30 3.87
C ASN A 34 26.94 -12.21 5.06
N LEU A 35 26.04 -13.15 5.37
CA LEU A 35 26.25 -14.14 6.43
C LEU A 35 27.41 -15.07 6.11
N LYS A 36 27.53 -15.53 4.85
CA LYS A 36 28.66 -16.37 4.41
C LYS A 36 30.02 -15.69 4.61
N ILE A 37 30.08 -14.36 4.54
CA ILE A 37 31.31 -13.57 4.78
C ILE A 37 31.55 -13.37 6.29
N LYS A 38 30.53 -13.02 7.06
CA LYS A 38 30.66 -12.69 8.50
C LYS A 38 30.83 -13.91 9.42
N LEU A 39 30.30 -15.08 9.03
CA LEU A 39 30.37 -16.29 9.86
C LEU A 39 31.82 -16.78 10.09
N PRO A 40 32.68 -16.84 9.06
CA PRO A 40 34.11 -17.15 9.22
C PRO A 40 34.85 -16.20 10.18
N GLU A 41 34.55 -14.90 10.15
CA GLU A 41 35.15 -13.91 11.07
C GLU A 41 34.85 -14.24 12.54
N LYS A 42 33.67 -14.81 12.80
CA LYS A 42 33.24 -15.29 14.12
C LYS A 42 33.65 -16.74 14.41
N SER A 43 34.58 -17.30 13.63
CA SER A 43 35.01 -18.70 13.72
C SER A 43 33.85 -19.71 13.59
N ARG A 44 32.84 -19.41 12.77
CA ARG A 44 31.70 -20.30 12.49
C ARG A 44 31.64 -20.70 11.02
N CYS A 45 31.15 -21.91 10.75
CA CYS A 45 31.00 -22.44 9.39
C CYS A 45 29.89 -21.71 8.63
N ALA A 46 30.16 -21.27 7.41
CA ALA A 46 29.19 -20.60 6.54
C ALA A 46 28.05 -21.52 6.05
N ILE A 47 28.19 -22.83 6.19
CA ILE A 47 27.22 -23.83 5.73
C ILE A 47 26.34 -24.32 6.90
N CYS A 48 26.94 -24.76 8.01
CA CYS A 48 26.21 -25.31 9.16
C CYS A 48 26.20 -24.44 10.42
N THR A 49 26.83 -23.26 10.42
CA THR A 49 26.89 -22.31 11.56
C THR A 49 27.60 -22.79 12.83
N LEU A 50 28.13 -24.03 12.84
CA LEU A 50 28.93 -24.59 13.93
C LEU A 50 30.30 -23.92 14.05
N ILE A 51 30.92 -23.96 15.24
CA ILE A 51 32.26 -23.43 15.49
C ILE A 51 33.29 -24.21 14.65
N LEU A 52 34.22 -23.49 14.00
CA LEU A 52 35.27 -24.07 13.17
C LEU A 52 36.43 -24.65 14.02
N PRO A 53 37.06 -25.76 13.58
CA PRO A 53 36.75 -26.52 12.37
C PRO A 53 35.48 -27.38 12.54
N CYS A 54 34.57 -27.32 11.57
CA CYS A 54 33.39 -28.20 11.58
C CYS A 54 33.78 -29.59 11.05
N ASN A 55 33.31 -30.64 11.71
CA ASN A 55 33.69 -32.03 11.42
C ASN A 55 33.01 -32.64 10.17
N TYR A 56 32.33 -31.82 9.36
CA TYR A 56 31.65 -32.27 8.14
C TYR A 56 32.64 -32.27 6.96
N PRO A 57 32.99 -33.43 6.39
CA PRO A 57 34.01 -33.55 5.34
C PRO A 57 33.65 -32.78 4.06
N GLU A 58 32.36 -32.68 3.73
CA GLU A 58 31.87 -31.93 2.56
C GLU A 58 32.08 -30.41 2.68
N HIS A 59 32.17 -29.87 3.91
CA HIS A 59 32.39 -28.43 4.15
C HIS A 59 33.87 -28.02 4.10
N GLN A 60 34.80 -28.99 4.07
CA GLN A 60 36.23 -28.73 4.02
C GLN A 60 36.73 -28.47 2.58
N LEU A 61 36.03 -28.98 1.57
CA LEU A 61 36.37 -28.79 0.16
C LEU A 61 36.15 -27.34 -0.33
N SER A 62 35.22 -26.59 0.27
CA SER A 62 34.96 -25.20 -0.13
C SER A 62 35.86 -24.16 0.54
N GLN A 63 36.84 -24.57 1.35
CA GLN A 63 37.73 -23.66 2.13
C GLN A 63 39.18 -23.63 1.63
N GLN A 64 39.49 -24.21 0.47
CA GLN A 64 40.87 -24.39 -0.03
C GLN A 64 41.62 -23.10 -0.48
N SER A 65 41.11 -21.89 -0.23
CA SER A 65 41.76 -20.65 -0.67
C SER A 65 42.17 -19.66 0.44
N LEU A 66 42.15 -20.05 1.72
CA LEU A 66 42.68 -19.19 2.79
C LEU A 66 44.12 -19.60 3.16
N PRO A 67 45.11 -18.68 3.09
CA PRO A 67 46.48 -18.98 3.45
C PRO A 67 46.55 -19.31 4.94
N ARG A 68 46.95 -20.54 5.22
CA ARG A 68 47.09 -21.13 6.55
C ARG A 68 48.32 -20.55 7.26
N GLN A 69 48.25 -19.29 7.68
CA GLN A 69 49.19 -18.76 8.66
C GLN A 69 48.81 -19.39 10.02
N LEU A 70 49.53 -20.46 10.36
CA LEU A 70 49.53 -21.09 11.68
C LEU A 70 50.00 -20.06 12.73
N SER A 71 49.09 -19.23 13.24
CA SER A 71 49.31 -18.55 14.50
C SER A 71 49.21 -19.60 15.61
N LYS A 72 50.32 -19.81 16.30
CA LYS A 72 50.37 -20.56 17.56
C LYS A 72 49.29 -20.02 18.48
N LYS A 73 48.18 -20.74 18.63
CA LYS A 73 47.21 -20.49 19.69
C LYS A 73 47.86 -20.92 21.00
N MET A 74 48.58 -19.98 21.63
CA MET A 74 48.79 -20.03 23.08
C MET A 74 47.41 -20.13 23.73
N SER A 75 47.24 -21.13 24.57
CA SER A 75 45.97 -21.34 25.26
C SER A 75 45.74 -20.20 26.25
N TYR A 76 44.49 -19.78 26.43
CA TYR A 76 44.11 -18.74 27.39
C TYR A 76 44.57 -19.06 28.83
N TRP A 77 44.80 -20.35 29.12
CA TRP A 77 45.32 -20.85 30.40
C TRP A 77 46.83 -20.61 30.60
N GLU A 78 47.64 -20.55 29.53
CA GLU A 78 49.08 -20.26 29.63
C GLU A 78 49.39 -18.77 29.88
N ILE A 79 48.43 -17.88 29.63
CA ILE A 79 48.54 -16.44 29.93
C ILE A 79 48.22 -16.20 31.42
N SER A 80 47.31 -16.99 32.00
CA SER A 80 46.85 -16.80 33.38
C SER A 80 47.85 -17.24 34.46
N GLN A 81 48.88 -18.04 34.12
CA GLN A 81 49.90 -18.49 35.08
C GLN A 81 51.19 -17.66 35.08
N LYS A 82 51.30 -16.63 34.23
CA LYS A 82 52.47 -15.72 34.16
C LYS A 82 52.20 -14.32 34.72
N SER A 83 51.04 -14.08 35.32
CA SER A 83 50.63 -12.74 35.79
C SER A 83 50.96 -12.42 37.25
N ASP A 84 51.62 -13.32 37.98
CA ASP A 84 51.79 -13.18 39.45
C ASP A 84 52.78 -12.08 39.90
N HIS A 85 53.38 -11.30 38.97
CA HIS A 85 54.32 -10.23 39.31
C HIS A 85 54.12 -8.93 38.51
N LEU A 86 52.87 -8.52 38.24
CA LEU A 86 52.61 -7.13 37.85
C LEU A 86 52.52 -6.28 39.13
N PRO A 87 53.33 -5.21 39.27
CA PRO A 87 53.24 -4.33 40.42
C PRO A 87 51.85 -3.73 40.49
N LEU A 88 51.20 -3.86 41.66
CA LEU A 88 49.88 -3.28 41.90
C LEU A 88 49.97 -1.77 41.60
N PRO A 89 49.07 -1.22 40.75
CA PRO A 89 49.07 0.19 40.45
C PRO A 89 48.94 1.00 41.75
N ASN A 90 49.76 2.04 41.90
CA ASN A 90 49.66 2.93 43.05
C ASN A 90 48.28 3.62 43.07
N LEU A 91 47.81 4.05 44.25
CA LEU A 91 46.48 4.64 44.45
C LEU A 91 46.16 5.78 43.46
N ARG A 92 47.14 6.63 43.13
CA ARG A 92 47.00 7.72 42.16
C ARG A 92 46.71 7.23 40.73
N THR A 93 47.19 6.05 40.37
CA THR A 93 46.93 5.44 39.05
C THR A 93 45.50 4.90 39.00
N LEU A 94 45.03 4.28 40.08
CA LEU A 94 43.63 3.82 40.20
C LEU A 94 42.64 4.99 40.12
N GLU A 95 42.88 6.09 40.83
CA GLU A 95 42.04 7.29 40.78
C GLU A 95 41.91 7.87 39.36
N LYS A 96 42.98 7.82 38.56
CA LYS A 96 42.96 8.26 37.15
C LYS A 96 42.12 7.34 36.28
N ILE A 97 42.22 6.02 36.50
CA ILE A 97 41.44 5.02 35.79
C ILE A 97 39.95 5.21 36.10
N ASP A 98 39.59 5.41 37.37
CA ASP A 98 38.21 5.60 37.80
C ASP A 98 37.61 6.89 37.22
N LYS A 99 38.35 8.01 37.25
CA LYS A 99 37.92 9.27 36.61
C LYS A 99 37.72 9.12 35.10
N TYR A 100 38.59 8.35 34.43
CA TYR A 100 38.44 8.07 33.00
C TYR A 100 37.20 7.23 32.72
N HIS A 101 36.97 6.17 33.50
CA HIS A 101 35.77 5.34 33.37
C HIS A 101 34.50 6.12 33.64
N GLU A 102 34.46 6.93 34.71
CA GLU A 102 33.32 7.78 35.03
C GLU A 102 33.04 8.77 33.90
N SER A 103 34.07 9.45 33.39
CA SER A 103 33.92 10.36 32.25
C SER A 103 33.38 9.64 31.01
N LYS A 104 33.86 8.42 30.73
CA LYS A 104 33.39 7.62 29.60
C LYS A 104 31.94 7.16 29.79
N ILE A 105 31.57 6.76 30.99
CA ILE A 105 30.18 6.40 31.33
C ILE A 105 29.27 7.60 31.14
N GLN A 106 29.66 8.79 31.62
CA GLN A 106 28.88 10.02 31.44
C GLN A 106 28.72 10.40 29.96
N LEU A 107 29.78 10.25 29.16
CA LEU A 107 29.70 10.47 27.71
C LEU A 107 28.70 9.51 27.06
N THR A 108 28.79 8.22 27.36
CA THR A 108 27.85 7.22 26.80
C THR A 108 26.40 7.45 27.25
N LYS A 109 26.18 7.92 28.49
CA LYS A 109 24.84 8.30 28.96
C LYS A 109 24.28 9.46 28.14
N LYS A 110 25.10 10.49 27.91
CA LYS A 110 24.70 11.64 27.08
C LYS A 110 24.37 11.22 25.65
N GLU A 111 25.20 10.36 25.04
CA GLU A 111 24.95 9.81 23.71
C GLU A 111 23.62 9.03 23.64
N LEU A 112 23.31 8.23 24.66
CA LEU A 112 22.04 7.51 24.75
C LEU A 112 20.84 8.44 24.90
N ASP A 113 20.96 9.49 25.71
CA ASP A 113 19.89 10.50 25.87
C ASP A 113 19.65 11.28 24.56
N ASP A 114 20.71 11.63 23.84
CA ASP A 114 20.62 12.31 22.54
C ASP A 114 19.91 11.41 21.51
N LEU A 115 20.24 10.12 21.45
CA LEU A 115 19.57 9.14 20.59
C LEU A 115 18.10 8.95 20.94
N LYS A 116 17.76 8.89 22.24
CA LYS A 116 16.38 8.78 22.72
C LYS A 116 15.56 10.01 22.35
N ASN A 117 16.13 11.20 22.50
CA ASN A 117 15.48 12.46 22.13
C ASN A 117 15.26 12.54 20.61
N GLU A 118 16.21 12.05 19.82
CA GLU A 118 16.08 11.98 18.36
C GLU A 118 14.97 11.00 17.92
N GLU A 119 14.92 9.81 18.52
CA GLU A 119 13.84 8.85 18.27
C GLU A 119 12.46 9.44 18.60
N GLN A 120 12.35 10.14 19.74
CA GLN A 120 11.11 10.82 20.12
C GLN A 120 10.71 11.92 19.11
N ARG A 121 11.67 12.72 18.61
CA ARG A 121 11.40 13.71 17.56
C ARG A 121 10.86 13.06 16.30
N GLN A 122 11.47 11.97 15.84
CA GLN A 122 11.02 11.22 14.67
C GLN A 122 9.63 10.61 14.86
N GLN A 123 9.33 10.08 16.04
CA GLN A 123 7.99 9.59 16.38
C GLN A 123 6.92 10.70 16.36
N ILE A 124 7.27 11.91 16.83
CA ILE A 124 6.35 13.06 16.78
C ILE A 124 6.15 13.52 15.33
N GLU A 125 7.22 13.61 14.54
CA GLU A 125 7.15 14.03 13.15
C GLU A 125 6.30 13.06 12.30
N THR A 126 6.51 11.75 12.46
CA THR A 126 5.71 10.72 11.79
C THR A 126 4.23 10.80 12.15
N LYS A 127 3.89 11.02 13.43
CA LYS A 127 2.50 11.25 13.86
C LYS A 127 1.88 12.49 13.22
N ILE A 128 2.61 13.61 13.17
CA ILE A 128 2.15 14.85 12.53
C ILE A 128 1.90 14.62 11.02
N LEU A 129 2.78 13.91 10.34
CA LEU A 129 2.61 13.57 8.92
C LEU A 129 1.41 12.67 8.69
N GLU A 130 1.20 11.68 9.55
CA GLU A 130 0.03 10.79 9.49
C GLU A 130 -1.28 11.54 9.71
N GLU A 131 -1.34 12.45 10.69
CA GLU A 131 -2.49 13.33 10.90
C GLU A 131 -2.79 14.21 9.68
N LYS A 132 -1.76 14.80 9.05
CA LYS A 132 -1.92 15.59 7.81
C LYS A 132 -2.50 14.73 6.68
N ARG A 133 -1.99 13.51 6.51
CA ARG A 133 -2.49 12.54 5.53
C ARG A 133 -3.95 12.18 5.79
N LEU A 134 -4.32 11.91 7.05
CA LEU A 134 -5.69 11.58 7.44
C LEU A 134 -6.65 12.75 7.18
N LYS A 135 -6.26 13.98 7.53
CA LYS A 135 -7.04 15.20 7.23
C LYS A 135 -7.27 15.36 5.72
N HIS A 136 -6.24 15.13 4.91
CA HIS A 136 -6.36 15.18 3.45
C HIS A 136 -7.36 14.14 2.92
N VAL A 137 -7.23 12.87 3.36
CA VAL A 137 -8.14 11.79 2.97
C VAL A 137 -9.57 12.10 3.39
N GLN A 138 -9.79 12.61 4.61
CA GLN A 138 -11.11 13.01 5.07
C GLN A 138 -11.70 14.15 4.22
N SER A 139 -10.88 15.15 3.86
CA SER A 139 -11.30 16.24 2.97
C SER A 139 -11.72 15.71 1.60
N GLN A 140 -10.94 14.80 1.01
CA GLN A 140 -11.29 14.15 -0.26
C GLN A 140 -12.60 13.35 -0.16
N LYS A 141 -12.80 12.59 0.92
CA LYS A 141 -14.05 11.85 1.15
C LYS A 141 -15.26 12.78 1.20
N ARG A 142 -15.17 13.92 1.90
CA ARG A 142 -16.25 14.92 1.96
C ARG A 142 -16.56 15.51 0.58
N LYS A 143 -15.54 15.81 -0.23
CA LYS A 143 -15.74 16.29 -1.62
C LYS A 143 -16.45 15.27 -2.48
N ILE A 144 -16.03 14.00 -2.42
CA ILE A 144 -16.68 12.90 -3.15
C ILE A 144 -18.14 12.77 -2.73
N GLU A 145 -18.43 12.87 -1.44
CA GLU A 145 -19.80 12.79 -0.92
C GLU A 145 -20.67 13.96 -1.41
N SER A 146 -20.14 15.18 -1.43
CA SER A 146 -20.79 16.35 -2.02
C SER A 146 -21.14 16.11 -3.49
N TYR A 147 -20.18 15.60 -4.28
CA TYR A 147 -20.43 15.31 -5.69
C TYR A 147 -21.47 14.21 -5.91
N LYS A 148 -21.51 13.20 -5.05
CA LYS A 148 -22.56 12.17 -5.11
C LYS A 148 -23.94 12.78 -4.87
N GLN A 149 -24.08 13.65 -3.86
CA GLN A 149 -25.34 14.32 -3.57
C GLN A 149 -25.78 15.22 -4.71
N GLU A 150 -24.86 15.99 -5.30
CA GLU A 150 -25.13 16.82 -6.48
C GLU A 150 -25.57 15.98 -7.69
N LEU A 151 -24.92 14.85 -7.95
CA LEU A 151 -25.30 13.94 -9.03
C LEU A 151 -26.70 13.36 -8.82
N GLU A 152 -27.03 12.96 -7.59
CA GLU A 152 -28.35 12.43 -7.27
C GLU A 152 -29.44 13.50 -7.43
N GLN A 153 -29.15 14.74 -7.06
CA GLN A 153 -30.06 15.87 -7.27
C GLN A 153 -30.25 16.15 -8.77
N ARG A 154 -29.18 16.23 -9.55
CA ARG A 154 -29.25 16.41 -11.02
C ARG A 154 -30.04 15.30 -11.69
N LYS A 155 -29.88 14.05 -11.24
CA LYS A 155 -30.64 12.90 -11.73
C LYS A 155 -32.14 13.08 -11.47
N LYS A 156 -32.53 13.51 -10.27
CA LYS A 156 -33.93 13.81 -9.93
C LYS A 156 -34.50 14.93 -10.80
N ASP A 157 -33.75 16.00 -11.00
CA ASP A 157 -34.19 17.13 -11.82
C ASP A 157 -34.35 16.72 -13.30
N LEU A 158 -33.43 15.90 -13.83
CA LEU A 158 -33.54 15.33 -15.17
C LEU A 158 -34.80 14.47 -15.33
N TYR A 159 -35.13 13.62 -14.35
CA TYR A 159 -36.38 12.85 -14.40
C TYR A 159 -37.62 13.74 -14.38
N ARG A 160 -37.64 14.81 -13.58
CA ARG A 160 -38.75 15.78 -13.58
C ARG A 160 -38.90 16.43 -14.96
N HIS A 161 -37.80 16.85 -15.58
CA HIS A 161 -37.81 17.43 -16.92
C HIS A 161 -38.31 16.45 -17.98
N LEU A 162 -37.86 15.19 -17.95
CA LEU A 162 -38.30 14.16 -18.88
C LEU A 162 -39.80 13.86 -18.74
N ARG A 163 -40.30 13.78 -17.50
CA ARG A 163 -41.72 13.59 -17.21
C ARG A 163 -42.56 14.75 -17.75
N ALA A 164 -42.17 15.99 -17.44
CA ALA A 164 -42.85 17.18 -17.94
C ALA A 164 -42.85 17.26 -19.47
N LYS A 165 -41.75 16.88 -20.13
CA LYS A 165 -41.66 16.81 -21.59
C LYS A 165 -42.61 15.76 -22.17
N SER A 166 -42.69 14.58 -21.56
CA SER A 166 -43.62 13.52 -21.97
C SER A 166 -45.09 13.93 -21.80
N GLU A 167 -45.43 14.59 -20.70
CA GLU A 167 -46.78 15.11 -20.46
C GLU A 167 -47.17 16.19 -21.48
N LYS A 168 -46.26 17.12 -21.81
CA LYS A 168 -46.47 18.11 -22.88
C LYS A 168 -46.67 17.44 -24.25
N GLN A 169 -45.88 16.41 -24.57
CA GLN A 169 -46.03 15.65 -25.82
C GLN A 169 -47.39 14.94 -25.90
N LYS A 170 -47.81 14.29 -24.81
CA LYS A 170 -49.13 13.63 -24.73
C LYS A 170 -50.27 14.64 -24.88
N ALA A 171 -50.17 15.80 -24.23
CA ALA A 171 -51.17 16.87 -24.34
C ALA A 171 -51.25 17.41 -25.77
N HIS A 172 -50.11 17.67 -26.42
CA HIS A 172 -50.06 18.09 -27.82
C HIS A 172 -50.66 17.05 -28.76
N GLN A 173 -50.32 15.77 -28.58
CA GLN A 173 -50.86 14.68 -29.39
C GLN A 173 -52.38 14.51 -29.19
N ALA A 174 -52.88 14.68 -27.96
CA ALA A 174 -54.32 14.68 -27.67
C ALA A 174 -55.04 15.86 -28.34
N GLN A 175 -54.44 17.06 -28.35
CA GLN A 175 -54.98 18.22 -29.06
C GLN A 175 -55.03 17.98 -30.58
N LEU A 176 -53.97 17.43 -31.16
CA LEU A 176 -53.89 17.07 -32.58
C LEU A 176 -54.98 16.05 -32.95
N ASN A 177 -55.15 15.00 -32.14
CA ASN A 177 -56.19 13.99 -32.35
C ASN A 177 -57.59 14.59 -32.30
N LYS A 178 -57.88 15.46 -31.30
CA LYS A 178 -59.15 16.19 -31.21
C LYS A 178 -59.41 17.06 -32.44
N TYR A 179 -58.38 17.72 -32.96
CA TYR A 179 -58.49 18.52 -34.19
C TYR A 179 -58.81 17.64 -35.40
N LEU A 180 -58.08 16.54 -35.60
CA LEU A 180 -58.31 15.60 -36.70
C LEU A 180 -59.71 14.98 -36.64
N GLU A 181 -60.21 14.64 -35.45
CA GLU A 181 -61.57 14.10 -35.26
C GLU A 181 -62.63 15.12 -35.68
N LYS A 182 -62.47 16.41 -35.31
CA LYS A 182 -63.35 17.48 -35.77
C LYS A 182 -63.32 17.64 -37.29
N GLN A 183 -62.14 17.56 -37.92
CA GLN A 183 -62.02 17.64 -39.38
C GLN A 183 -62.71 16.45 -40.07
N ARG A 184 -62.55 15.23 -39.53
CA ARG A 184 -63.25 14.03 -40.05
C ARG A 184 -64.76 14.16 -39.95
N LYS A 185 -65.30 14.65 -38.83
CA LYS A 185 -66.74 14.88 -38.66
C LYS A 185 -67.28 15.89 -39.68
N LYS A 186 -66.58 17.02 -39.88
CA LYS A 186 -66.94 18.03 -40.89
C LYS A 186 -66.94 17.50 -42.32
N LEU A 187 -66.05 16.56 -42.66
CA LEU A 187 -66.01 15.91 -43.97
C LEU A 187 -67.12 14.86 -44.13
N ASN A 188 -67.45 14.14 -43.07
CA ASN A 188 -68.47 13.09 -43.12
C ASN A 188 -69.91 13.62 -43.10
N GLU A 189 -70.20 14.69 -42.37
CA GLU A 189 -71.55 15.30 -42.31
C GLU A 189 -72.17 15.62 -43.69
N PRO A 190 -71.48 16.28 -44.64
CA PRO A 190 -72.03 16.52 -45.97
C PRO A 190 -72.16 15.23 -46.80
N ASN A 191 -71.24 14.27 -46.64
CA ASN A 191 -71.32 12.96 -47.30
C ASN A 191 -72.51 12.13 -46.79
N GLU A 192 -72.81 12.17 -45.49
CA GLU A 192 -73.98 11.51 -44.92
C GLU A 192 -75.27 12.19 -45.37
N LYS A 193 -75.31 13.53 -45.44
CA LYS A 193 -76.47 14.27 -45.98
C LYS A 193 -76.71 13.96 -47.46
N THR A 194 -75.67 13.91 -48.28
CA THR A 194 -75.80 13.51 -49.69
C THR A 194 -76.20 12.05 -49.83
N LYS A 195 -75.67 11.15 -49.01
CA LYS A 195 -76.07 9.74 -49.01
C LYS A 195 -77.55 9.56 -48.64
N CYS A 196 -78.03 10.22 -47.58
CA CYS A 196 -79.45 10.23 -47.22
C CYS A 196 -80.33 10.82 -48.33
N MET A 197 -79.91 11.89 -49.01
CA MET A 197 -80.66 12.41 -50.16
C MET A 197 -80.69 11.42 -51.32
N ILE A 198 -79.55 10.81 -51.67
CA ILE A 198 -79.47 9.82 -52.75
C ILE A 198 -80.33 8.59 -52.43
N ASP A 199 -80.34 8.13 -51.18
CA ASP A 199 -81.15 6.99 -50.74
C ASP A 199 -82.67 7.34 -50.73
N PHE A 200 -83.02 8.60 -50.46
CA PHE A 200 -84.41 9.10 -50.56
C PHE A 200 -84.91 9.10 -52.01
N PHE A 201 -84.05 9.47 -52.98
CA PHE A 201 -84.39 9.43 -54.41
C PHE A 201 -84.34 8.03 -55.03
N LYS A 202 -83.81 7.02 -54.31
CA LYS A 202 -83.71 5.63 -54.78
C LYS A 202 -84.75 4.68 -54.19
N SER A 203 -85.60 5.14 -53.26
CA SER A 203 -86.74 4.34 -52.80
C SER A 203 -87.90 4.48 -53.80
N PRO A 204 -88.34 3.39 -54.45
CA PRO A 204 -89.43 3.40 -55.44
C PRO A 204 -90.81 3.66 -54.82
#